data_AF-A0A7X8G3L0-F1
#
_entry.id   AF-A0A7X8G3L0-F1
#
_cell.length_a   1.000
_cell.length_b   1.000
_cell.length_c   1.000
_cell.angle_alpha   90.00
_cell.angle_beta   90.00
_cell.angle_gamma   90.00
#
_symmetry.space_group_name_H-M   'P 1'
#
loop_
_entity.id
_entity.type
_entity.pdbx_description
1 polymer ?
#
loop_
_entity_poly.entity_id
_entity_poly.type
_entity_poly.pdbx_seq_one_letter_code
_entity_poly.pdbx_strand_id
1 'polypeptide(L)'
;MIRLNHLPLDNILINSPYGKRNIRVNGRHYWWHNGVDLKAQLNIPIYAVSDGNVAAARYDKSYGYYIALDHGKFGTLYAHLSRLATTEGKIVRAGQIIGYTGSTGDSTGPHLHFEVRLGSYENFWDRVQCDSSVFMNTVDPMLFIEDFLNRENDLSLDEAIATVQSAAGLEDKTMDYLARHYRFGEDLVKKLAKAMK
;
A
#
# COMPACT_ATOMS: atom_id res chain seq x y z
N MET A 1 -0.47 16.26 7.42
CA MET A 1 0.57 15.29 7.00
C MET A 1 -0.14 14.07 6.45
N ILE A 2 0.20 13.64 5.24
CA ILE A 2 -0.34 12.40 4.64
C ILE A 2 0.30 11.22 5.36
N ARG A 3 -0.50 10.25 5.79
CA ARG A 3 -0.03 9.03 6.46
C ARG A 3 -0.85 7.84 5.99
N LEU A 4 -0.17 6.72 5.78
CA LEU A 4 -0.84 5.44 5.58
C LEU A 4 -1.17 4.84 6.94
N ASN A 5 -2.31 4.16 7.02
CA ASN A 5 -2.77 3.40 8.16
C ASN A 5 -2.68 1.88 7.92
N HIS A 6 -2.39 1.46 6.69
CA HIS A 6 -2.14 0.06 6.33
C HIS A 6 -1.27 0.01 5.06
N LEU A 7 -0.60 -1.12 4.83
CA LEU A 7 0.13 -1.39 3.59
C LEU A 7 -0.81 -1.86 2.47
N PRO A 8 -0.52 -1.60 1.19
CA PRO A 8 -1.36 -2.04 0.08
C PRO A 8 -1.29 -3.57 -0.16
N LEU A 9 -0.25 -4.23 0.33
CA LEU A 9 0.00 -5.67 0.29
C LEU A 9 0.66 -6.13 1.59
N ASP A 10 0.58 -7.43 1.90
CA ASP A 10 1.22 -8.02 3.09
C ASP A 10 2.75 -8.02 3.02
N ASN A 11 3.33 -8.01 1.81
CA ASN A 11 4.76 -7.95 1.59
C ASN A 11 5.10 -6.88 0.54
N ILE A 12 6.01 -5.98 0.89
CA ILE A 12 6.45 -4.89 0.03
C ILE A 12 7.82 -5.25 -0.56
N LEU A 13 7.80 -5.68 -1.82
CA LEU A 13 9.00 -5.91 -2.62
C LEU A 13 8.86 -5.13 -3.93
N ILE A 14 9.80 -4.24 -4.21
CA ILE A 14 9.75 -3.37 -5.39
C ILE A 14 10.23 -4.15 -6.62
N ASN A 15 9.41 -4.15 -7.68
CA ASN A 15 9.81 -4.56 -9.02
C ASN A 15 10.29 -3.35 -9.84
N SER A 16 9.55 -2.24 -9.80
CA SER A 16 9.88 -1.01 -10.54
C SER A 16 9.60 0.24 -9.69
N PRO A 17 10.59 1.14 -9.52
CA PRO A 17 10.43 2.34 -8.71
C PRO A 17 9.67 3.46 -9.43
N TYR A 18 9.21 4.45 -8.65
CA TYR A 18 8.62 5.69 -9.15
C TYR A 18 9.60 6.53 -9.98
N GLY A 19 9.08 7.30 -10.96
CA GLY A 19 9.86 8.30 -11.70
C GLY A 19 10.24 7.89 -13.12
N LYS A 20 11.36 8.43 -13.63
CA LYS A 20 11.77 8.24 -15.03
C LYS A 20 12.11 6.78 -15.32
N ARG A 21 11.61 6.27 -16.44
CA ARG A 21 11.93 4.94 -16.97
C ARG A 21 12.05 4.98 -18.49
N ASN A 22 12.48 3.89 -19.11
CA ASN A 22 12.55 3.76 -20.56
C ASN A 22 12.15 2.35 -20.97
N ILE A 23 10.85 2.07 -20.99
CA ILE A 23 10.32 0.73 -21.27
C ILE A 23 9.25 0.77 -22.36
N ARG A 24 9.01 -0.37 -23.00
CA ARG A 24 7.88 -0.55 -23.92
C ARG A 24 6.97 -1.66 -23.43
N VAL A 25 5.67 -1.38 -23.37
CA VAL A 25 4.63 -2.35 -22.99
C VAL A 25 3.52 -2.28 -24.03
N ASN A 26 3.13 -3.42 -24.61
CA ASN A 26 2.11 -3.50 -25.66
C ASN A 26 2.33 -2.50 -26.82
N GLY A 27 3.60 -2.27 -27.20
CA GLY A 27 3.99 -1.35 -28.26
C GLY A 27 4.01 0.14 -27.89
N ARG A 28 3.59 0.51 -26.67
CA ARG A 28 3.63 1.88 -26.15
C ARG A 28 4.92 2.14 -25.39
N HIS A 29 5.46 3.35 -25.54
CA HIS A 29 6.65 3.78 -24.81
C HIS A 29 6.26 4.52 -23.53
N TYR A 30 6.83 4.07 -22.41
CA TYR A 30 6.64 4.67 -21.10
C TYR A 30 7.96 5.27 -20.63
N TRP A 31 7.99 6.60 -20.55
CA TRP A 31 9.16 7.38 -20.12
C TRP A 31 9.08 7.83 -18.65
N TRP A 32 7.89 7.74 -18.06
CA TRP A 32 7.60 8.07 -16.67
C TRP A 32 6.77 6.96 -16.01
N HIS A 33 6.92 6.83 -14.70
CA HIS A 33 6.21 5.91 -13.85
C HIS A 33 5.54 6.67 -12.71
N ASN A 34 4.21 6.70 -12.73
CA ASN A 34 3.36 7.46 -11.80
C ASN A 34 3.21 6.81 -10.41
N GLY A 35 3.77 5.62 -10.21
CA GLY A 35 3.65 4.86 -8.99
C GLY A 35 4.84 3.95 -8.77
N VAL A 36 4.65 2.96 -7.91
CA VAL A 36 5.59 1.87 -7.68
C VAL A 36 4.94 0.55 -8.07
N ASP A 37 5.71 -0.31 -8.71
CA ASP A 37 5.27 -1.67 -9.04
C ASP A 37 5.75 -2.60 -7.93
N LEU A 38 4.80 -3.16 -7.17
CA LEU A 38 5.04 -4.08 -6.07
C LEU A 38 4.87 -5.52 -6.53
N LYS A 39 5.84 -6.37 -6.23
CA LYS A 39 5.84 -7.79 -6.59
C LYS A 39 4.70 -8.51 -5.89
N ALA A 40 3.83 -9.12 -6.69
CA ALA A 40 2.75 -9.96 -6.19
C ALA A 40 2.42 -11.06 -7.22
N GLN A 41 1.98 -12.21 -6.76
CA GLN A 41 1.39 -13.23 -7.63
C GLN A 41 -0.03 -12.82 -8.05
N LEU A 42 -0.68 -13.60 -8.91
CA LEU A 42 -2.10 -13.40 -9.22
C LEU A 42 -2.96 -13.66 -7.98
N ASN A 43 -4.06 -12.91 -7.86
CA ASN A 43 -5.11 -13.09 -6.86
C ASN A 43 -4.66 -12.88 -5.39
N ILE A 44 -3.59 -12.12 -5.15
CA ILE A 44 -3.21 -11.69 -3.81
C ILE A 44 -4.14 -10.55 -3.37
N PRO A 45 -4.66 -10.56 -2.13
CA PRO A 45 -5.49 -9.47 -1.61
C PRO A 45 -4.77 -8.12 -1.65
N ILE A 46 -5.51 -7.09 -2.06
CA ILE A 46 -5.06 -5.69 -2.03
C ILE A 46 -5.89 -4.95 -0.99
N TYR A 47 -5.21 -4.17 -0.15
CA TYR A 47 -5.83 -3.46 0.97
C TYR A 47 -5.89 -1.94 0.73
N ALA A 48 -6.97 -1.32 1.21
CA ALA A 48 -7.03 0.14 1.33
C ALA A 48 -5.96 0.61 2.33
N VAL A 49 -5.12 1.56 1.91
CA VAL A 49 -4.02 2.07 2.76
C VAL A 49 -4.48 3.08 3.80
N SER A 50 -5.66 3.65 3.61
CA SER A 50 -6.30 4.59 4.53
C SER A 50 -7.81 4.56 4.33
N ASP A 51 -8.55 5.11 5.29
CA ASP A 51 -10.00 5.29 5.19
C ASP A 51 -10.31 6.23 4.03
N GLY A 52 -11.38 5.96 3.28
CA GLY A 52 -11.73 6.82 2.16
C GLY A 52 -12.97 6.40 1.41
N ASN A 53 -13.28 7.14 0.35
CA ASN A 53 -14.34 6.83 -0.59
C ASN A 53 -13.73 6.24 -1.87
N VAL A 54 -14.38 5.22 -2.42
CA VAL A 54 -14.03 4.66 -3.73
C VAL A 54 -14.50 5.64 -4.79
N ALA A 55 -13.56 6.43 -5.32
CA ALA A 55 -13.85 7.42 -6.36
C ALA A 55 -13.93 6.79 -7.75
N ALA A 56 -13.22 5.68 -7.98
CA ALA A 56 -13.39 4.85 -9.16
C ALA A 56 -13.12 3.38 -8.86
N ALA A 57 -13.88 2.50 -9.50
CA ALA A 57 -13.63 1.06 -9.56
C ALA A 57 -14.04 0.57 -10.95
N ARG A 58 -13.14 0.70 -11.93
CA ARG A 58 -13.46 0.62 -13.37
C ARG A 58 -12.34 -0.08 -14.14
N TYR A 59 -12.56 -0.27 -15.44
CA TYR A 59 -11.54 -0.73 -16.38
C TYR A 59 -11.03 0.45 -17.21
N ASP A 60 -9.70 0.54 -17.35
CA ASP A 60 -9.00 1.41 -18.30
C ASP A 60 -8.05 0.58 -19.17
N LYS A 61 -7.73 1.06 -20.37
CA LYS A 61 -6.85 0.33 -21.30
C LYS A 61 -5.41 0.22 -20.80
N SER A 62 -4.90 1.22 -20.09
CA SER A 62 -3.54 1.23 -19.55
C SER A 62 -3.51 0.57 -18.17
N TYR A 63 -4.34 1.04 -17.24
CA TYR A 63 -4.35 0.52 -15.87
C TYR A 63 -5.00 -0.86 -15.76
N GLY A 64 -5.77 -1.31 -16.75
CA GLY A 64 -6.60 -2.50 -16.62
C GLY A 64 -7.75 -2.26 -15.64
N TYR A 65 -8.14 -3.28 -14.87
CA TYR A 65 -9.00 -3.03 -13.73
C TYR A 65 -8.23 -2.26 -12.66
N TYR A 66 -8.83 -1.16 -12.21
CA TYR A 66 -8.22 -0.31 -11.20
C TYR A 66 -9.24 0.21 -10.20
N ILE A 67 -8.72 0.60 -9.04
CA ILE A 67 -9.46 1.27 -7.98
C ILE A 67 -8.74 2.56 -7.66
N ALA A 68 -9.48 3.66 -7.54
CA ALA A 68 -8.98 4.91 -7.00
C ALA A 68 -9.75 5.25 -5.72
N LEU A 69 -9.02 5.54 -4.65
CA LEU A 69 -9.58 5.96 -3.38
C LEU A 69 -9.28 7.44 -3.13
N ASP A 70 -10.30 8.18 -2.72
CA ASP A 70 -10.18 9.54 -2.21
C ASP A 70 -10.16 9.51 -0.68
N HIS A 71 -9.08 10.00 -0.08
CA HIS A 71 -8.89 10.10 1.36
C HIS A 71 -9.05 11.56 1.85
N GLY A 72 -9.64 12.43 1.03
CA GLY A 72 -9.93 13.84 1.28
C GLY A 72 -8.76 14.78 1.03
N LYS A 73 -7.58 14.49 1.60
CA LYS A 73 -6.37 15.34 1.45
C LYS A 73 -5.36 14.81 0.42
N PHE A 74 -5.52 13.55 0.08
CA PHE A 74 -4.72 12.80 -0.87
C PHE A 74 -5.59 11.67 -1.39
N GLY A 75 -5.10 10.95 -2.38
CA GLY A 75 -5.72 9.72 -2.76
C GLY A 75 -4.74 8.71 -3.32
N THR A 76 -5.25 7.52 -3.60
CA THR A 76 -4.43 6.38 -4.03
C THR A 76 -5.05 5.69 -5.22
N LEU A 77 -4.22 5.07 -6.05
CA LEU A 77 -4.66 4.25 -7.18
C LEU A 77 -4.00 2.88 -7.15
N TYR A 78 -4.79 1.86 -7.41
CA TYR A 78 -4.40 0.45 -7.43
C TYR A 78 -4.76 -0.10 -8.81
N ALA A 79 -3.77 -0.57 -9.58
CA ALA A 79 -3.98 -0.98 -10.97
C ALA A 79 -3.45 -2.40 -11.26
N HIS A 80 -3.79 -2.85 -12.47
CA HIS A 80 -3.56 -4.19 -12.99
C HIS A 80 -4.31 -5.28 -12.24
N LEU A 81 -5.45 -4.96 -11.61
CA LEU A 81 -6.22 -5.91 -10.79
C LEU A 81 -6.81 -7.04 -11.65
N SER A 82 -6.91 -8.23 -11.07
CA SER A 82 -7.67 -9.34 -11.65
C SER A 82 -9.16 -9.22 -11.34
N ARG A 83 -9.48 -8.69 -10.15
CA ARG A 83 -10.85 -8.58 -9.63
C ARG A 83 -11.00 -7.39 -8.70
N LEU A 84 -12.12 -6.69 -8.84
CA LEU A 84 -12.57 -5.63 -7.93
C LEU A 84 -13.40 -6.27 -6.80
N ALA A 85 -13.11 -5.92 -5.54
CA ALA A 85 -13.87 -6.34 -4.36
C ALA A 85 -14.69 -5.20 -3.74
N THR A 86 -14.66 -4.02 -4.37
CA THR A 86 -15.46 -2.85 -4.03
C THR A 86 -16.00 -2.18 -5.29
N THR A 87 -16.88 -1.21 -5.11
CA THR A 87 -17.55 -0.47 -6.20
C THR A 87 -17.49 1.02 -5.90
N GLU A 88 -17.60 1.83 -6.95
CA GLU A 88 -17.63 3.28 -6.84
C GLU A 88 -18.72 3.79 -5.88
N GLY A 89 -18.40 4.85 -5.13
CA GLY A 89 -19.26 5.46 -4.12
C GLY A 89 -19.29 4.75 -2.76
N LYS A 90 -18.57 3.62 -2.59
CA LYS A 90 -18.46 2.95 -1.30
C LYS A 90 -17.41 3.59 -0.41
N ILE A 91 -17.69 3.62 0.89
CA ILE A 91 -16.69 3.93 1.93
C ILE A 91 -15.90 2.66 2.24
N VAL A 92 -14.59 2.79 2.37
CA VAL A 92 -13.67 1.73 2.78
C VAL A 92 -12.87 2.16 3.99
N ARG A 93 -12.47 1.19 4.81
CA ARG A 93 -11.55 1.40 5.94
C ARG A 93 -10.15 0.93 5.59
N ALA A 94 -9.14 1.52 6.24
CA ALA A 94 -7.77 1.02 6.18
C ALA A 94 -7.72 -0.48 6.49
N GLY A 95 -6.94 -1.24 5.72
CA GLY A 95 -6.85 -2.71 5.85
C GLY A 95 -8.02 -3.48 5.24
N GLN A 96 -9.07 -2.81 4.74
CA GLN A 96 -10.15 -3.50 4.03
C GLN A 96 -9.65 -4.01 2.68
N ILE A 97 -9.99 -5.26 2.34
CA ILE A 97 -9.74 -5.81 1.01
C ILE A 97 -10.61 -5.06 0.00
N ILE A 98 -9.96 -4.44 -0.98
CA ILE A 98 -10.62 -3.66 -2.05
C ILE A 98 -10.54 -4.35 -3.42
N GLY A 99 -9.59 -5.27 -3.59
CA GLY A 99 -9.40 -5.98 -4.85
C GLY A 99 -8.34 -7.06 -4.75
N TYR A 100 -7.96 -7.60 -5.90
CA TYR A 100 -6.97 -8.66 -5.99
C TYR A 100 -5.99 -8.38 -7.13
N THR A 101 -4.71 -8.65 -6.89
CA THR A 101 -3.64 -8.45 -7.87
C THR A 101 -3.88 -9.26 -9.13
N GLY A 102 -3.42 -8.74 -10.26
CA GLY A 102 -3.63 -9.33 -11.57
C GLY A 102 -2.53 -8.95 -12.54
N SER A 103 -2.88 -8.95 -13.83
CA SER A 103 -1.99 -8.53 -14.91
C SER A 103 -2.79 -7.94 -16.08
N THR A 104 -3.89 -7.24 -15.80
CA THR A 104 -4.73 -6.63 -16.85
C THR A 104 -4.20 -5.27 -17.30
N GLY A 105 -4.56 -4.84 -18.51
CA GLY A 105 -4.09 -3.56 -19.08
C GLY A 105 -2.66 -3.68 -19.62
N ASP A 106 -1.90 -2.59 -19.54
CA ASP A 106 -0.51 -2.54 -19.96
C ASP A 106 0.41 -3.03 -18.84
N SER A 107 0.38 -4.36 -18.63
CA SER A 107 1.23 -5.07 -17.68
C SER A 107 2.06 -6.15 -18.39
N THR A 108 3.31 -6.34 -17.96
CA THR A 108 4.20 -7.40 -18.45
C THR A 108 4.14 -8.69 -17.62
N GLY A 109 3.43 -8.68 -16.50
CA GLY A 109 3.25 -9.85 -15.63
C GLY A 109 2.58 -9.49 -14.30
N PRO A 110 2.27 -10.48 -13.45
CA PRO A 110 1.57 -10.23 -12.19
C PRO A 110 2.33 -9.28 -11.24
N HIS A 111 1.68 -8.19 -10.84
CA HIS A 111 2.15 -7.22 -9.85
C HIS A 111 1.00 -6.31 -9.39
N LEU A 112 1.24 -5.47 -8.40
CA LEU A 112 0.39 -4.32 -8.08
C LEU A 112 1.10 -3.04 -8.52
N HIS A 113 0.46 -2.27 -9.40
CA HIS A 113 0.85 -0.88 -9.62
C HIS A 113 0.12 0.01 -8.61
N PHE A 114 0.88 0.67 -7.74
CA PHE A 114 0.35 1.49 -6.65
C PHE A 114 0.81 2.94 -6.77
N GLU A 115 -0.12 3.88 -6.73
CA GLU A 115 0.16 5.31 -6.79
C GLU A 115 -0.37 6.02 -5.54
N VAL A 116 0.33 7.08 -5.16
CA VAL A 116 -0.16 8.10 -4.21
C VAL A 116 -0.23 9.42 -4.95
N ARG A 117 -1.37 10.11 -4.85
CA ARG A 117 -1.64 11.39 -5.51
C ARG A 117 -2.01 12.46 -4.50
N LEU A 118 -1.53 13.68 -4.73
CA LEU A 118 -1.82 14.83 -3.88
C LEU A 118 -3.19 15.43 -4.23
N GLY A 119 -3.97 15.81 -3.21
CA GLY A 119 -5.31 16.40 -3.38
C GLY A 119 -6.44 15.37 -3.48
N SER A 120 -7.65 15.88 -3.70
CA SER A 120 -8.87 15.07 -3.91
C SER A 120 -8.88 14.43 -5.31
N TYR A 121 -9.78 13.46 -5.51
CA TYR A 121 -9.90 12.72 -6.77
C TYR A 121 -10.16 13.63 -7.99
N GLU A 122 -10.82 14.77 -7.79
CA GLU A 122 -11.10 15.74 -8.86
C GLU A 122 -9.81 16.21 -9.57
N ASN A 123 -8.70 16.30 -8.82
CA ASN A 123 -7.41 16.79 -9.34
C ASN A 123 -6.48 15.65 -9.78
N PHE A 124 -6.88 14.38 -9.66
CA PHE A 124 -6.00 13.23 -9.92
C PHE A 124 -5.39 13.24 -11.32
N TRP A 125 -6.14 13.73 -12.30
CA TRP A 125 -5.78 13.60 -13.71
C TRP A 125 -5.01 14.81 -14.23
N ASP A 126 -4.84 15.83 -13.39
CA ASP A 126 -4.13 17.07 -13.71
C ASP A 126 -2.63 16.96 -13.42
N ARG A 127 -1.82 17.78 -14.08
CA ARG A 127 -0.44 18.00 -13.65
C ARG A 127 -0.41 18.80 -12.37
N VAL A 128 0.66 18.64 -11.57
CA VAL A 128 0.89 19.52 -10.42
C VAL A 128 1.04 20.95 -10.91
N GLN A 129 0.21 21.85 -10.39
CA GLN A 129 0.21 23.27 -10.79
C GLN A 129 1.56 23.95 -10.53
N CYS A 130 2.26 23.58 -9.45
CA CYS A 130 3.55 24.17 -9.06
C CYS A 130 4.77 23.41 -9.58
N ASP A 131 4.63 22.20 -10.15
CA ASP A 131 5.72 21.45 -10.76
C ASP A 131 5.24 20.61 -11.94
N SER A 132 5.34 21.18 -13.14
CA SER A 132 4.92 20.52 -14.37
C SER A 132 5.71 19.26 -14.74
N SER A 133 6.81 18.98 -14.04
CA SER A 133 7.59 17.74 -14.20
C SER A 133 6.93 16.55 -13.52
N VAL A 134 6.03 16.79 -12.56
CA VAL A 134 5.24 15.76 -11.89
C VAL A 134 3.95 15.51 -12.65
N PHE A 135 3.78 14.26 -13.11
CA PHE A 135 2.61 13.83 -13.86
C PHE A 135 1.46 13.47 -12.92
N MET A 136 0.24 13.87 -13.28
CA MET A 136 -0.99 13.34 -12.66
C MET A 136 -1.06 13.51 -11.13
N ASN A 137 -0.46 14.59 -10.62
CA ASN A 137 -0.33 14.86 -9.18
C ASN A 137 0.29 13.71 -8.35
N THR A 138 1.08 12.84 -8.97
CA THR A 138 1.66 11.67 -8.30
C THR A 138 2.88 12.04 -7.46
N VAL A 139 3.10 11.31 -6.38
CA VAL A 139 4.31 11.39 -5.55
C VAL A 139 4.86 10.01 -5.32
N ASP A 140 6.14 9.91 -4.98
CA ASP A 140 6.78 8.63 -4.70
C ASP A 140 6.05 7.91 -3.55
N PRO A 141 5.37 6.78 -3.80
CA PRO A 141 4.65 6.04 -2.77
C PRO A 141 5.57 5.49 -1.68
N MET A 142 6.85 5.25 -1.99
CA MET A 142 7.79 4.66 -1.06
C MET A 142 8.04 5.55 0.16
N LEU A 143 7.97 6.88 0.02
CA LEU A 143 8.08 7.82 1.14
C LEU A 143 7.04 7.53 2.24
N PHE A 144 5.83 7.16 1.86
CA PHE A 144 4.73 6.89 2.79
C PHE A 144 4.74 5.45 3.30
N ILE A 145 5.20 4.50 2.47
CA ILE A 145 5.38 3.11 2.86
C ILE A 145 6.53 2.99 3.88
N GLU A 146 7.65 3.66 3.64
CA GLU A 146 8.79 3.68 4.57
C GLU A 146 8.43 4.37 5.88
N ASP A 147 7.72 5.50 5.84
CA ASP A 147 7.17 6.11 7.06
C ASP A 147 6.28 5.13 7.84
N PHE A 148 5.40 4.39 7.17
CA PHE A 148 4.57 3.37 7.82
C PHE A 148 5.43 2.26 8.46
N LEU A 149 6.38 1.70 7.71
CA LEU A 149 7.25 0.61 8.18
C LEU A 149 8.16 1.06 9.33
N ASN A 150 8.64 2.30 9.30
CA ASN A 150 9.46 2.86 10.37
C ASN A 150 8.63 3.12 11.64
N ARG A 151 7.41 3.66 11.49
CA ARG A 151 6.47 3.83 12.63
C ARG A 151 6.02 2.51 13.22
N GLU A 152 5.88 1.49 12.39
CA GLU A 152 5.64 0.13 12.85
C GLU A 152 6.82 -0.38 13.70
N ASN A 153 8.06 -0.01 13.38
CA ASN A 153 9.23 -0.41 14.15
C ASN A 153 9.44 0.37 15.46
N ASP A 154 8.63 1.42 15.72
CA ASP A 154 8.76 2.29 16.90
C ASP A 154 8.27 1.66 18.22
N LEU A 155 7.56 0.52 18.20
CA LEU A 155 7.28 -0.19 19.45
C LEU A 155 8.61 -0.70 20.02
N SER A 156 8.99 -0.21 21.20
CA SER A 156 10.13 -0.79 21.90
C SER A 156 9.85 -2.26 22.20
N LEU A 157 10.89 -3.08 22.24
CA LEU A 157 10.73 -4.50 22.53
C LEU A 157 10.06 -4.71 23.89
N ASP A 158 10.39 -3.87 24.87
CA ASP A 158 9.82 -3.93 26.23
C ASP A 158 8.32 -3.56 26.23
N GLU A 159 7.90 -2.53 25.50
CA GLU A 159 6.46 -2.21 25.34
C GLU A 159 5.70 -3.32 24.61
N ALA A 160 6.33 -3.95 23.63
CA ALA A 160 5.73 -5.06 22.89
C ALA A 160 5.52 -6.27 23.80
N ILE A 161 6.56 -6.65 24.55
CA ILE A 161 6.49 -7.73 25.54
C ILE A 161 5.38 -7.44 26.56
N ALA A 162 5.34 -6.23 27.13
CA ALA A 162 4.34 -5.85 28.13
C ALA A 162 2.91 -5.90 27.58
N THR A 163 2.71 -5.46 26.34
CA THR A 163 1.39 -5.49 25.68
C THR A 163 0.91 -6.92 25.50
N VAL A 164 1.75 -7.82 24.98
CA VAL A 164 1.38 -9.23 24.77
C VAL A 164 1.16 -9.96 26.09
N GLN A 165 2.03 -9.75 27.08
CA GLN A 165 1.89 -10.36 28.41
C GLN A 165 0.58 -9.96 29.07
N SER A 166 0.27 -8.65 29.07
CA SER A 166 -0.98 -8.12 29.62
C SER A 166 -2.21 -8.68 28.92
N ALA A 167 -2.22 -8.69 27.58
CA ALA A 167 -3.35 -9.18 26.79
C ALA A 167 -3.57 -10.69 26.91
N ALA A 168 -2.49 -11.48 27.06
CA ALA A 168 -2.54 -12.94 27.17
C ALA A 168 -2.67 -13.44 28.62
N GLY A 169 -2.61 -12.55 29.62
CA GLY A 169 -2.62 -12.94 31.05
C GLY A 169 -1.38 -13.74 31.46
N LEU A 170 -0.24 -13.51 30.81
CA LEU A 170 1.02 -14.20 31.10
C LEU A 170 1.81 -13.42 32.15
N GLU A 171 1.98 -14.00 33.34
CA GLU A 171 2.78 -13.42 34.43
C GLU A 171 4.26 -13.82 34.35
N ASP A 172 4.63 -14.71 33.45
CA ASP A 172 5.97 -15.28 33.33
C ASP A 172 6.84 -14.56 32.27
N LYS A 173 8.14 -14.88 32.26
CA LYS A 173 9.12 -14.32 31.30
C LYS A 173 9.03 -14.96 29.90
N THR A 174 7.93 -15.62 29.55
CA THR A 174 7.83 -16.36 28.28
C THR A 174 7.98 -15.43 27.08
N MET A 175 7.33 -14.27 27.08
CA MET A 175 7.43 -13.31 25.98
C MET A 175 8.81 -12.64 25.88
N ASP A 176 9.46 -12.38 27.01
CA ASP A 176 10.83 -11.89 27.06
C ASP A 176 11.82 -12.93 26.49
N TYR A 177 11.65 -14.20 26.87
CA TYR A 177 12.47 -15.29 26.36
C TYR A 177 12.28 -15.49 24.85
N LEU A 178 11.03 -15.53 24.40
CA LEU A 178 10.70 -15.62 22.97
C LEU A 178 11.28 -14.46 22.19
N ALA A 179 11.16 -13.23 22.69
CA ALA A 179 11.71 -12.04 22.06
C ALA A 179 13.23 -12.12 21.88
N ARG A 180 13.97 -12.51 22.93
CA ARG A 180 15.43 -12.37 22.98
C ARG A 180 16.21 -13.60 22.54
N HIS A 181 15.61 -14.79 22.59
CA HIS A 181 16.32 -16.06 22.37
C HIS A 181 15.84 -16.84 21.15
N TYR A 182 14.70 -16.46 20.55
CA TYR A 182 14.23 -17.08 19.31
C TYR A 182 14.71 -16.32 18.08
N ARG A 183 15.00 -17.05 17.01
CA ARG A 183 15.32 -16.44 15.71
C ARG A 183 14.09 -15.69 15.21
N PHE A 184 14.23 -14.37 15.00
CA PHE A 184 13.14 -13.44 14.70
C PHE A 184 12.16 -13.18 15.86
N GLY A 185 12.56 -13.49 17.10
CA GLY A 185 11.74 -13.31 18.30
C GLY A 185 11.22 -11.89 18.48
N GLU A 186 12.11 -10.90 18.42
CA GLU A 186 11.74 -9.49 18.57
C GLU A 186 10.66 -9.05 17.57
N ASP A 187 10.83 -9.38 16.30
CA ASP A 187 9.86 -9.06 15.24
C ASP A 187 8.51 -9.75 15.48
N LEU A 188 8.52 -11.02 15.89
CA LEU A 188 7.30 -11.77 16.22
C LEU A 188 6.54 -11.13 17.39
N VAL A 189 7.23 -10.79 18.48
CA VAL A 189 6.60 -10.20 19.67
C VAL A 189 6.05 -8.81 19.38
N LYS A 190 6.78 -7.99 18.61
CA LYS A 190 6.28 -6.69 18.14
C LYS A 190 5.04 -6.81 17.26
N LYS A 191 4.96 -7.83 16.39
CA LYS A 191 3.77 -8.11 15.58
C LYS A 191 2.57 -8.56 16.42
N LEU A 192 2.78 -9.45 17.39
CA LEU A 192 1.72 -9.89 18.30
C LEU A 192 1.19 -8.73 19.15
N ALA A 193 2.08 -7.90 19.69
CA ALA A 193 1.72 -6.73 20.49
C ALA A 193 0.79 -5.77 19.73
N LYS A 194 1.05 -5.57 18.45
CA LYS A 194 0.22 -4.73 17.58
C LYS A 194 -1.12 -5.36 17.26
N ALA A 195 -1.18 -6.67 17.01
CA ALA A 195 -2.44 -7.37 16.75
C ALA A 195 -3.41 -7.37 17.95
N MET A 196 -2.88 -7.12 19.15
CA MET A 196 -3.63 -7.06 20.41
C MET A 196 -4.00 -5.64 20.84
N LYS A 197 -3.54 -4.60 20.13
CA LYS A 197 -4.01 -3.21 20.28
C LYS A 197 -5.27 -2.98 19.44
#